data_AF-A0A2V9N7P0-F1
#
_entry.id   AF-A0A2V9N7P0-F1
#
_cell.length_a   1.000
_cell.length_b   1.000
_cell.length_c   1.000
_cell.angle_alpha   90.00
_cell.angle_beta   90.00
_cell.angle_gamma   90.00
#
_symmetry.space_group_name_H-M   'P 1'
#
loop_
_entity.id
_entity.type
_entity.pdbx_description
1 polymer ?
#
loop_
_entity_poly.entity_id
_entity_poly.type
_entity_poly.pdbx_seq_one_letter_code
_entity_poly.pdbx_strand_id
1 'polypeptide(L)'
;MIPFIEVNYRGDSSRRVLQGSSYAGLFTLYALFTDPGLFSAYMAGSPAVNYADEYTFKQEAEYAHTHKELPVKLFLAVGGSEG
;
A
#
# COMPACT_ATOMS: atom_id res chain seq x y z
N MET A 1 -3.01 -16.56 2.73
CA MET A 1 -3.71 -16.38 1.45
C MET A 1 -2.76 -16.44 0.25
N ILE A 2 -1.69 -15.63 0.19
CA ILE A 2 -0.76 -15.59 -0.96
C ILE A 2 -0.23 -16.98 -1.38
N PRO A 3 0.35 -17.81 -0.48
CA PRO A 3 0.88 -19.11 -0.89
C PRO A 3 -0.20 -20.06 -1.42
N PHE A 4 -1.41 -20.00 -0.85
CA PHE A 4 -2.52 -20.81 -1.33
C PHE A 4 -2.90 -20.46 -2.77
N ILE A 5 -2.95 -19.17 -3.10
CA ILE A 5 -3.27 -18.73 -4.47
C ILE A 5 -2.16 -19.14 -5.44
N GLU A 6 -0.90 -18.96 -5.08
CA GLU A 6 0.24 -19.27 -5.97
C GLU A 6 0.45 -20.77 -6.19
N VAL A 7 0.08 -21.61 -5.21
CA VAL A 7 0.16 -23.07 -5.34
C VAL A 7 -1.01 -23.63 -6.13
N ASN A 8 -2.23 -23.11 -5.92
CA ASN A 8 -3.44 -23.70 -6.50
C ASN A 8 -3.88 -23.04 -7.81
N TYR A 9 -3.32 -21.88 -8.14
CA TYR A 9 -3.61 -21.13 -9.36
C TYR A 9 -2.31 -20.59 -9.98
N ARG A 10 -2.37 -20.14 -11.23
CA ARG A 10 -1.23 -19.55 -11.94
C ARG A 10 -0.95 -18.10 -11.47
N GLY A 11 -0.74 -17.93 -10.17
CA GLY A 11 -0.31 -16.67 -9.57
C GLY A 11 1.19 -16.44 -9.82
N ASP A 12 1.57 -15.26 -10.27
CA ASP A 12 2.97 -14.85 -10.45
C ASP A 12 3.41 -14.00 -9.26
N SER A 13 4.34 -14.53 -8.47
CA SER A 13 4.85 -13.87 -7.27
C SER A 13 5.59 -12.56 -7.55
N SER A 14 6.09 -12.37 -8.79
CA SER A 14 6.78 -11.15 -9.22
C SER A 14 5.82 -10.04 -9.66
N ARG A 15 4.52 -10.32 -9.78
CA ARG A 15 3.51 -9.41 -10.35
C ARG A 15 2.30 -9.18 -9.44
N ARG A 16 2.49 -9.28 -8.13
CA ARG A 16 1.42 -9.04 -7.15
C ARG A 16 1.08 -7.55 -7.09
N VAL A 17 -0.20 -7.22 -7.02
CA VAL A 17 -0.69 -5.85 -6.84
C VAL A 17 -1.67 -5.81 -5.68
N LEU A 18 -1.50 -4.86 -4.77
CA LEU A 18 -2.47 -4.58 -3.72
C LEU A 18 -3.25 -3.31 -4.06
N GLN A 19 -4.58 -3.39 -3.99
CA GLN A 19 -5.46 -2.24 -4.24
C GLN A 19 -6.53 -2.15 -3.17
N GLY A 20 -6.81 -0.93 -2.71
CA GLY A 20 -7.87 -0.65 -1.76
C GLY A 20 -8.38 0.77 -1.86
N SER A 21 -9.60 0.98 -1.36
CA SER A 21 -10.24 2.31 -1.27
C SER A 21 -10.65 2.64 0.17
N SER A 22 -10.61 3.92 0.56
CA SER A 22 -10.96 4.39 1.92
C SER A 22 -10.11 3.69 2.99
N TYR A 23 -10.72 2.97 3.94
CA TYR A 23 -9.99 2.15 4.92
C TYR A 23 -9.13 1.04 4.28
N ALA A 24 -9.54 0.48 3.15
CA ALA A 24 -8.70 -0.47 2.42
C ALA A 24 -7.53 0.25 1.71
N GLY A 25 -7.71 1.53 1.33
CA GLY A 25 -6.62 2.38 0.85
C GLY A 25 -5.60 2.67 1.96
N LEU A 26 -6.09 2.95 3.18
CA LEU A 26 -5.27 3.05 4.38
C LEU A 26 -4.47 1.76 4.64
N PHE A 27 -5.13 0.59 4.59
CA PHE A 27 -4.44 -0.69 4.72
C PHE A 27 -3.41 -0.94 3.61
N THR A 28 -3.70 -0.49 2.38
CA THR A 28 -2.77 -0.60 1.26
C THR A 28 -1.48 0.18 1.54
N LEU A 29 -1.59 1.39 2.10
CA LEU A 29 -0.42 2.19 2.52
C LEU A 29 0.29 1.58 3.74
N TYR A 30 -0.46 1.05 4.70
CA TYR A 30 0.11 0.32 5.83
C TYR A 30 0.98 -0.86 5.36
N ALA A 31 0.47 -1.68 4.44
CA ALA A 31 1.20 -2.82 3.89
C ALA A 31 2.45 -2.38 3.11
N LEU A 32 2.35 -1.27 2.35
CA LEU A 32 3.48 -0.67 1.64
C LEU A 32 4.63 -0.29 2.57
N PHE A 33 4.35 0.45 3.64
CA PHE A 33 5.40 0.89 4.56
C PHE A 33 5.91 -0.22 5.50
N THR A 34 5.15 -1.30 5.67
CA THR A 34 5.54 -2.45 6.50
C THR A 34 6.44 -3.44 5.75
N ASP A 35 6.09 -3.76 4.50
CA ASP A 35 6.86 -4.65 3.63
C ASP A 35 6.65 -4.23 2.15
N PRO A 36 7.43 -3.25 1.65
CA PRO A 36 7.29 -2.76 0.28
C PRO A 36 7.66 -3.81 -0.77
N GLY A 37 8.38 -4.88 -0.39
CA GLY A 37 8.79 -5.94 -1.29
C GLY A 37 7.73 -7.01 -1.51
N LEU A 38 6.65 -7.02 -0.71
CA LEU A 38 5.62 -8.05 -0.77
C LEU A 38 4.79 -7.97 -2.06
N PHE A 39 4.53 -6.76 -2.55
CA PHE A 39 3.79 -6.49 -3.77
C PHE A 39 4.63 -5.66 -4.75
N SER A 40 4.49 -5.93 -6.05
CA SER A 40 5.17 -5.20 -7.11
C SER A 40 4.56 -3.80 -7.38
N ALA A 41 3.32 -3.58 -6.95
CA ALA A 41 2.62 -2.31 -7.06
C ALA A 41 1.50 -2.16 -6.02
N TYR A 42 1.18 -0.92 -5.68
CA TYR A 42 0.17 -0.52 -4.71
C TYR A 42 -0.75 0.55 -5.31
N MET A 43 -2.07 0.42 -5.12
CA MET A 43 -3.06 1.39 -5.58
C MET A 43 -4.00 1.77 -4.43
N ALA A 44 -3.90 2.99 -3.93
CA ALA A 44 -4.72 3.50 -2.83
C ALA A 44 -5.67 4.60 -3.34
N GLY A 45 -6.97 4.29 -3.35
CA GLY A 45 -8.02 5.25 -3.67
C GLY A 45 -8.58 5.88 -2.39
N SER A 46 -8.67 7.21 -2.35
CA SER A 46 -9.17 8.01 -1.24
C SER A 46 -8.76 7.45 0.14
N PRO A 47 -7.46 7.14 0.36
CA PRO A 47 -7.03 6.48 1.58
C PRO A 47 -7.36 7.35 2.79
N ALA A 48 -7.88 6.72 3.85
CA ALA A 48 -8.24 7.40 5.09
C ALA A 48 -7.01 7.80 5.93
N VAL A 49 -6.11 8.62 5.37
CA VAL A 49 -4.80 8.97 5.93
C VAL A 49 -4.88 9.74 7.25
N ASN A 50 -6.01 10.39 7.52
CA ASN A 50 -6.26 11.14 8.76
C ASN A 50 -6.63 10.23 9.95
N TYR A 51 -6.80 8.92 9.74
CA TYR A 51 -7.14 7.98 10.79
C TYR A 51 -6.01 7.83 11.83
N ALA A 52 -6.40 7.57 13.08
CA ALA A 52 -5.50 7.29 14.21
C ALA A 52 -4.36 8.31 14.36
N ASP A 53 -4.71 9.59 14.45
CA ASP A 53 -3.76 10.70 14.56
C ASP A 53 -2.70 10.65 13.45
N GLU A 54 -3.16 10.56 12.20
CA GLU A 54 -2.30 10.59 11.01
C GLU A 54 -1.24 9.48 11.00
N TYR A 55 -1.60 8.29 11.49
CA TYR A 55 -0.66 7.18 11.66
C TYR A 55 0.12 6.83 10.39
N THR A 56 -0.51 6.92 9.22
CA THR A 56 0.16 6.65 7.93
C THR A 56 1.35 7.58 7.67
N PHE A 57 1.25 8.87 8.04
CA PHE A 57 2.35 9.80 7.88
C PHE A 57 3.50 9.51 8.85
N LYS A 58 3.20 8.97 10.04
CA LYS A 58 4.23 8.47 10.96
C LYS A 58 4.95 7.27 10.36
N GLN A 59 4.23 6.33 9.73
CA GLN A 59 4.85 5.19 9.05
C GLN A 59 5.74 5.63 7.87
N GLU A 60 5.29 6.60 7.09
CA GLU A 60 6.06 7.17 5.98
C GLU A 60 7.36 7.83 6.48
N ALA A 61 7.28 8.63 7.54
CA ALA A 61 8.45 9.27 8.14
C ALA A 61 9.47 8.25 8.67
N GLU A 62 9.02 7.22 9.40
CA GLU A 62 9.88 6.12 9.88
C GLU A 62 10.55 5.36 8.73
N TYR A 63 9.82 5.13 7.64
CA TYR A 63 10.39 4.53 6.43
C TYR A 63 11.50 5.42 5.84
N ALA A 64 11.22 6.72 5.69
CA ALA A 64 12.17 7.70 5.14
C ALA A 64 13.41 7.92 6.02
N HIS A 65 13.33 7.66 7.33
CA HIS A 65 14.50 7.70 8.22
C HIS A 65 15.53 6.62 7.91
N THR A 66 15.10 5.47 7.38
CA THR A 66 15.96 4.31 7.12
C THR A 66 16.16 4.03 5.63
N HIS A 67 15.34 4.61 4.76
CA HIS A 67 15.35 4.40 3.31
C HIS A 67 15.36 5.74 2.57
N LYS A 68 16.18 5.85 1.53
CA LYS A 68 16.21 7.03 0.65
C LYS A 68 15.34 6.88 -0.59
N GLU A 69 14.92 5.66 -0.88
CA GLU A 69 14.16 5.30 -2.07
C GLU A 69 13.01 4.39 -1.67
N LEU A 70 11.91 4.50 -2.41
CA LEU A 70 10.77 3.62 -2.33
C LEU A 70 10.57 3.01 -3.73
N PRO A 71 11.33 1.98 -4.12
CA PRO A 71 11.39 1.47 -5.49
C PRO A 71 10.17 0.59 -5.83
N VAL A 72 8.97 1.07 -5.55
CA VAL A 72 7.69 0.43 -5.86
C VAL A 72 6.85 1.32 -6.75
N LYS A 73 5.86 0.74 -7.43
CA LYS A 73 4.85 1.51 -8.16
C LYS A 73 3.71 1.84 -7.22
N LEU A 74 3.54 3.11 -6.87
CA LEU A 74 2.41 3.60 -6.07
C LEU A 74 1.49 4.47 -6.94
N PHE A 75 0.20 4.16 -6.93
CA PHE A 75 -0.86 5.02 -7.49
C PHE A 75 -1.76 5.52 -6.37
N LEU A 76 -1.97 6.84 -6.33
CA LEU A 76 -2.87 7.51 -5.40
C LEU A 76 -3.96 8.21 -6.20
N ALA A 77 -5.21 8.03 -5.76
CA ALA A 77 -6.35 8.76 -6.29
C ALA A 77 -7.16 9.37 -5.14
N VAL A 78 -7.72 10.56 -5.36
CA VAL A 78 -8.62 11.24 -4.43
C VAL A 78 -9.69 11.96 -5.27
N GLY A 79 -10.93 11.97 -4.80
CA GLY A 79 -12.02 12.67 -5.46
C GLY A 79 -11.87 14.19 -5.26
N GLY A 80 -12.08 14.99 -6.31
CA GLY A 80 -11.95 16.45 -6.22
C GLY A 80 -12.94 17.13 -5.26
N SER A 81 -13.98 16.42 -4.83
CA SER A 81 -14.97 16.88 -3.84
C SER A 81 -14.73 16.30 -2.44
N GLU A 82 -13.62 15.60 -2.22
CA GLU A 82 -13.24 15.05 -0.91
C GLU A 82 -12.38 16.10 -0.18
N GLY A 83 -13.00 16.79 0.78
CA GLY A 83 -12.39 17.86 1.59
C GLY A 83 -13.34 18.40 2.63
#